data_AF-A0A924VMJ0-F1
#
_entry.id   AF-A0A924VMJ0-F1
#
_cell.length_a   1.000
_cell.length_b   1.000
_cell.length_c   1.000
_cell.angle_alpha   90.00
_cell.angle_beta   90.00
_cell.angle_gamma   90.00
#
_symmetry.space_group_name_H-M   'P 1'
#
loop_
_entity.id
_entity.type
_entity.pdbx_description
1 polymer ?
#
loop_
_entity_poly.entity_id
_entity_poly.type
_entity_poly.pdbx_seq_one_letter_code
_entity_poly.pdbx_strand_id
1 'polypeptide(L)'
;MRLKLTLRRASGVTDDIVVTADASASISDVAATIARLDPHAGGAKPDPQRVLTLHATLPGQTEALLLPPDAPLGEAWIGSGATVSIADAGTHFQPAVSGKAPTIATLTVVSGPDAGREFPLTAGTTVLGREDAADITLHDPLVSKRHVRFEVSSVVEVVDLGSANGVVVDGGIVTRLRIEKEETLLIGDSEVRVTVADSAVLTGVAPTAGPIFFNRSPKVERRYAGQEFAGPAVPAEKQDQPFPLLAMIAPILMGGAMFYISRQPSSLLFIAMSPIMLVGNFFTGKTREKRRLKKAIGKFDVHLASLTTQLEEERVKELELRINESPSTEDSFAQAIRRGPLLWTRRPEHWSFLNVRIGIGTMASRNIVSTQPKGEMLPEFQSRLDTVVEENRLIAGVPIIDNLFDSGALGIAGPTSATVGSVNSVLIQITALHSPAELVVAALVSPAWSRELEWLKWMPHTSSPHSPLEVSHLADSAGSGSQLLSAIEGLIVERLAGKGAQRRGAMEQEGAAL
;
A
#
# COMPACT_ATOMS: atom_id res chain seq x y z
N MET A 1 13.97 7.77 22.57
CA MET A 1 12.82 7.96 21.65
C MET A 1 12.99 9.26 20.86
N ARG A 2 12.53 9.30 19.61
CA ARG A 2 12.54 10.51 18.76
C ARG A 2 11.14 10.73 18.19
N LEU A 3 10.50 11.84 18.56
CA LEU A 3 9.14 12.20 18.16
C LEU A 3 9.16 13.47 17.32
N LYS A 4 8.45 13.46 16.19
CA LYS A 4 8.16 14.67 15.40
C LYS A 4 6.78 15.18 15.84
N LEU A 5 6.66 16.40 16.31
CA LEU A 5 5.42 16.96 16.85
C LEU A 5 5.16 18.34 16.25
N THR A 6 3.89 18.74 16.16
CA THR A 6 3.54 20.14 15.86
C THR A 6 3.21 20.85 17.16
N LEU A 7 4.04 21.80 17.58
CA LEU A 7 3.80 22.64 18.75
C LEU A 7 2.84 23.77 18.39
N ARG A 8 1.66 23.79 19.01
CA ARG A 8 0.68 24.86 18.91
C ARG A 8 0.74 25.75 20.14
N ARG A 9 0.87 27.07 19.92
CA ARG A 9 0.90 28.07 20.99
C ARG A 9 -0.44 28.75 21.17
N ALA A 10 -0.64 29.40 22.32
CA ALA A 10 -1.83 30.20 22.60
C ALA A 10 -2.01 31.36 21.61
N SER A 11 -0.93 31.88 21.03
CA SER A 11 -0.95 32.89 19.96
C SER A 11 -1.51 32.38 18.64
N GLY A 12 -1.72 31.07 18.49
CA GLY A 12 -2.09 30.42 17.23
C GLY A 12 -0.91 30.07 16.32
N VAL A 13 0.31 30.50 16.66
CA VAL A 13 1.53 30.13 15.92
C VAL A 13 1.84 28.65 16.16
N THR A 14 2.15 27.94 15.07
CA THR A 14 2.54 26.54 15.09
C THR A 14 3.93 26.36 14.51
N ASP A 15 4.77 25.58 15.18
CA ASP A 15 6.06 25.12 14.65
C ASP A 15 6.18 23.61 14.80
N ASP A 16 6.86 22.96 13.86
CA ASP A 16 7.21 21.56 14.04
C ASP A 16 8.51 21.42 14.81
N ILE A 17 8.48 20.54 15.80
CA ILE A 17 9.59 20.28 16.70
C ILE A 17 9.95 18.79 16.68
N VAL A 18 11.22 18.50 16.96
CA VAL A 18 11.70 17.15 17.16
C VAL A 18 12.09 16.97 18.63
N VAL A 19 11.34 16.14 19.35
CA VAL A 19 11.63 15.80 20.74
C VAL A 19 12.46 14.52 20.77
N THR A 20 13.67 14.62 21.32
CA THR A 20 14.53 13.45 21.57
C THR A 20 14.70 13.31 23.07
N ALA A 21 14.19 12.21 23.64
CA ALA A 21 14.18 11.97 25.08
C ALA A 21 14.28 10.47 25.38
N ASP A 22 14.68 10.10 26.59
CA ASP A 22 14.60 8.71 27.05
C ASP A 22 13.13 8.23 27.13
N ALA A 23 12.90 6.91 27.07
CA ALA A 23 11.56 6.36 27.23
C ALA A 23 11.01 6.58 28.65
N SER A 24 11.88 6.70 29.66
CA SER A 24 11.47 6.98 31.05
C SER A 24 11.23 8.46 31.34
N ALA A 25 11.50 9.37 30.39
CA ALA A 25 11.28 10.80 30.60
C ALA A 25 9.78 11.08 30.83
N SER A 26 9.45 11.88 31.84
CA SER A 26 8.06 12.22 32.12
C SER A 26 7.51 13.22 31.09
N ILE A 27 6.19 13.24 30.90
CA ILE A 27 5.53 14.23 30.06
C ILE A 27 5.74 15.64 30.60
N SER A 28 5.79 15.81 31.92
CA SER A 28 6.13 17.08 32.57
C SER A 28 7.53 17.58 32.20
N ASP A 29 8.54 16.70 32.20
CA ASP A 29 9.91 17.05 31.81
C ASP A 29 10.00 17.50 30.34
N VAL A 30 9.24 16.82 29.47
CA VAL A 30 9.12 17.18 28.06
C VAL A 30 8.44 18.54 27.91
N ALA A 31 7.30 18.76 28.58
CA ALA A 31 6.56 20.02 28.54
C ALA A 31 7.40 21.20 29.04
N ALA A 32 8.08 21.04 30.18
CA ALA A 32 8.97 22.04 30.76
C ALA A 32 10.16 22.36 29.85
N THR A 33 10.71 21.34 29.17
CA THR A 33 11.81 21.53 28.22
C THR A 33 11.36 22.27 26.97
N ILE A 34 10.18 21.94 26.43
CA ILE A 34 9.58 22.69 25.31
C ILE A 34 9.37 24.15 25.72
N ALA A 35 8.74 24.41 26.87
CA ALA A 35 8.50 25.76 27.38
C ALA A 35 9.79 26.58 27.55
N ARG A 36 10.86 25.93 28.02
CA ARG A 36 12.17 26.58 28.24
C ARG A 36 12.92 26.90 26.94
N LEU A 37 12.80 26.03 25.92
CA LEU A 37 13.54 26.16 24.66
C LEU A 37 12.75 26.88 23.56
N ASP A 38 11.47 27.17 23.78
CA ASP A 38 10.62 27.83 22.79
C ASP A 38 11.10 29.27 22.52
N PRO A 39 11.60 29.58 21.30
CA PRO A 39 12.10 30.91 20.96
C PRO A 39 10.97 31.96 20.91
N HIS A 40 9.72 31.54 20.80
CA HIS A 40 8.55 32.41 20.72
C HIS A 40 7.87 32.65 22.08
N ALA A 41 8.37 32.07 23.17
CA ALA A 41 7.81 32.22 24.53
C ALA A 41 8.02 33.62 25.15
N GLY A 42 8.61 34.57 24.42
CA GLY A 42 8.72 35.98 24.84
C GLY A 42 9.59 36.22 26.09
N GLY A 43 10.43 35.26 26.50
CA GLY A 43 11.32 35.39 27.65
C GLY A 43 10.65 35.23 29.02
N ALA A 44 9.34 34.96 29.08
CA ALA A 44 8.68 34.60 30.33
C ALA A 44 9.16 33.20 30.76
N LYS A 45 10.01 33.14 31.80
CA LYS A 45 10.38 31.86 32.40
C LYS A 45 9.10 31.23 32.99
N PRO A 46 8.82 29.94 32.72
CA PRO A 46 7.71 29.27 33.37
C PRO A 46 7.87 29.40 34.89
N ASP A 47 6.76 29.70 35.57
CA ASP A 47 6.72 29.79 37.02
C ASP A 47 7.25 28.48 37.62
N PRO A 48 8.34 28.50 38.41
CA PRO A 48 8.93 27.29 38.97
C PRO A 48 8.00 26.52 39.90
N GLN A 49 6.89 27.13 40.36
CA GLN A 49 5.87 26.44 41.15
C GLN A 49 4.81 25.75 40.28
N ARG A 50 4.77 26.02 38.97
CA ARG A 50 3.74 25.52 38.06
C ARG A 50 4.24 24.27 37.33
N VAL A 51 3.71 23.12 37.71
CA VAL A 51 3.97 21.86 37.00
C VAL A 51 3.30 21.95 35.63
N LEU A 52 4.05 21.66 34.57
CA LEU A 52 3.55 21.71 33.20
C LEU A 52 3.20 20.31 32.71
N THR A 53 2.26 20.23 31.79
CA THR A 53 1.97 19.02 31.01
C THR A 53 1.65 19.40 29.57
N LEU A 54 1.23 18.45 28.75
CA LEU A 54 0.83 18.67 27.37
C LEU A 54 -0.65 18.36 27.17
N HIS A 55 -1.32 19.18 26.39
CA HIS A 55 -2.45 18.73 25.59
C HIS A 55 -1.92 18.11 24.30
N ALA A 56 -2.42 16.94 23.91
CA ALA A 56 -2.06 16.29 22.67
C ALA A 56 -3.29 15.90 21.84
N THR A 57 -3.25 16.23 20.57
CA THR A 57 -4.20 15.77 19.55
C THR A 57 -3.44 14.86 18.60
N LEU A 58 -3.79 13.57 18.60
CA LEU A 58 -3.15 12.60 17.71
C LEU A 58 -3.67 12.73 16.27
N PRO A 59 -2.90 12.26 15.26
CA PRO A 59 -3.37 12.24 13.88
C PRO A 59 -4.74 11.57 13.74
N GLY A 60 -5.70 12.28 13.14
CA GLY A 60 -7.06 11.80 12.93
C GLY A 60 -8.03 12.03 14.11
N GLN A 61 -7.57 12.64 15.20
CA GLN A 61 -8.42 13.05 16.32
C GLN A 61 -8.73 14.54 16.27
N THR A 62 -9.92 14.91 16.75
CA THR A 62 -10.38 16.30 16.84
C THR A 62 -10.26 16.87 18.25
N GLU A 63 -10.28 16.00 19.27
CA GLU A 63 -10.19 16.40 20.67
C GLU A 63 -8.75 16.28 21.17
N ALA A 64 -8.35 17.25 22.00
CA ALA A 64 -7.05 17.22 22.65
C ALA A 64 -7.17 16.49 23.99
N LEU A 65 -6.35 15.47 24.19
CA LEU A 65 -6.22 14.79 25.48
C LEU A 65 -5.24 15.57 26.35
N LEU A 66 -5.63 15.88 27.58
CA LEU A 66 -4.69 16.37 28.58
C LEU A 66 -3.89 15.18 29.12
N LEU A 67 -2.56 15.24 28.98
CA LEU A 67 -1.70 14.11 29.30
C LEU A 67 -1.33 14.08 30.79
N PRO A 68 -1.15 12.90 31.40
CA PRO A 68 -0.70 12.81 32.78
C PRO A 68 0.74 13.32 32.91
N PRO A 69 1.03 14.26 33.81
CA PRO A 69 2.37 14.86 33.94
C PRO A 69 3.45 13.84 34.30
N ASP A 70 3.10 12.86 35.13
CA ASP A 70 4.03 11.83 35.64
C ASP A 70 4.16 10.62 34.71
N ALA A 71 3.38 10.57 33.62
CA ALA A 71 3.43 9.44 32.70
C ALA A 71 4.78 9.42 31.94
N PRO A 72 5.41 8.24 31.81
CA PRO A 72 6.62 8.11 31.01
C PRO A 72 6.29 8.19 29.52
N LEU A 73 7.19 8.82 28.75
CA LEU A 73 7.05 8.96 27.30
C LEU A 73 6.96 7.60 26.58
N GLY A 74 7.59 6.57 27.13
CA GLY A 74 7.61 5.19 26.63
C GLY A 74 6.28 4.47 26.69
N GLU A 75 5.33 4.93 27.51
CA GLU A 75 3.96 4.41 27.54
C GLU A 75 3.11 4.91 26.36
N ALA A 76 3.71 5.67 25.43
CA ALA A 76 3.09 5.98 24.16
C ALA A 76 1.80 6.81 24.27
N TRP A 77 1.76 7.72 25.24
CA TRP A 77 0.72 8.76 25.35
C TRP A 77 0.75 9.78 24.20
N ILE A 78 1.92 9.99 23.60
CA ILE A 78 2.13 10.84 22.41
C ILE A 78 3.02 10.16 21.37
N GLY A 79 2.78 10.50 20.11
CA GLY A 79 3.38 9.88 18.95
C GLY A 79 3.79 10.90 17.90
N SER A 80 4.61 10.46 16.95
CA SER A 80 4.99 11.34 15.83
C SER A 80 3.75 11.73 15.01
N GLY A 81 3.65 13.01 14.64
CA GLY A 81 2.48 13.59 13.97
C GLY A 81 1.45 14.20 14.91
N ALA A 82 1.59 14.03 16.24
CA ALA A 82 0.70 14.67 17.19
C ALA A 82 0.90 16.19 17.21
N THR A 83 -0.22 16.91 17.32
CA THR A 83 -0.19 18.34 17.65
C THR A 83 -0.25 18.49 19.16
N VAL A 84 0.71 19.20 19.74
CA VAL A 84 0.82 19.38 21.19
C VAL A 84 0.74 20.86 21.57
N SER A 85 0.22 21.16 22.75
CA SER A 85 0.30 22.49 23.35
C SER A 85 0.61 22.37 24.84
N ILE A 86 1.34 23.34 25.39
CA ILE A 86 1.71 23.34 26.81
C ILE A 86 0.46 23.66 27.63
N ALA A 87 0.23 22.87 28.67
CA ALA A 87 -0.85 23.00 29.61
C ALA A 87 -0.32 23.08 31.04
N ASP A 88 -1.14 23.60 31.94
CA ASP A 88 -0.89 23.55 33.37
C ASP A 88 -1.30 22.19 33.93
N ALA A 89 -0.38 21.47 34.55
CA ALA A 89 -0.69 20.18 35.17
C ALA A 89 -1.71 20.31 36.30
N GLY A 90 -1.85 21.49 36.93
CA GLY A 90 -2.93 21.77 37.88
C GLY A 90 -4.33 21.60 37.28
N THR A 91 -4.48 21.75 35.96
CA THR A 91 -5.76 21.50 35.25
C THR A 91 -6.03 20.01 35.01
N HIS A 92 -5.02 19.14 35.11
CA HIS A 92 -5.20 17.69 35.06
C HIS A 92 -5.87 17.15 36.33
N PHE A 93 -5.65 17.82 37.46
CA PHE A 93 -6.25 17.49 38.75
C PHE A 93 -7.50 18.31 39.04
N GLN A 94 -7.95 19.16 38.12
CA GLN A 94 -9.24 19.83 38.26
C GLN A 94 -10.33 18.94 37.66
N PRO A 95 -11.38 18.57 38.41
CA PRO A 95 -12.53 17.92 37.81
C PRO A 95 -13.07 18.82 36.71
N ALA A 96 -13.34 18.24 35.53
CA ALA A 96 -13.97 18.95 34.43
C ALA A 96 -15.20 19.69 34.97
N VAL A 97 -15.25 21.00 34.73
CA VAL A 97 -16.23 21.94 35.27
C VAL A 97 -17.63 21.34 35.34
N SER A 98 -18.19 21.34 36.55
CA SER A 98 -19.56 21.02 36.96
C SER A 98 -20.63 21.09 35.87
N GLY A 99 -20.72 20.04 35.06
CA GLY A 99 -21.93 19.52 34.48
C GLY A 99 -21.90 18.03 34.77
N LYS A 100 -22.97 17.47 35.37
CA LYS A 100 -23.08 16.05 35.79
C LYS A 100 -22.44 15.09 34.75
N ALA A 101 -21.16 14.80 34.88
CA ALA A 101 -20.51 13.78 34.08
C ALA A 101 -21.11 12.43 34.49
N PRO A 102 -21.37 11.51 33.55
CA PRO A 102 -21.93 10.22 33.89
C PRO A 102 -20.98 9.48 34.83
N THR A 103 -21.50 8.97 35.94
CA THR A 103 -20.76 8.08 36.85
C THR A 103 -20.47 6.78 36.10
N ILE A 104 -19.19 6.45 35.91
CA ILE A 104 -18.74 5.24 35.22
C ILE A 104 -18.53 4.11 36.21
N ALA A 105 -18.07 4.42 37.42
CA ALA A 105 -17.98 3.47 38.52
C ALA A 105 -18.30 4.13 39.85
N THR A 106 -18.60 3.34 40.86
CA THR A 106 -18.81 3.78 42.23
C THR A 106 -17.80 3.11 43.13
N LEU A 107 -17.14 3.90 43.97
CA LEU A 107 -16.26 3.44 45.03
C LEU A 107 -17.02 3.45 46.35
N THR A 108 -17.13 2.29 47.00
CA THR A 108 -17.81 2.11 48.29
C THR A 108 -16.82 1.63 49.33
N VAL A 109 -16.73 2.32 50.47
CA VAL A 109 -15.89 1.88 51.59
C VAL A 109 -16.64 0.78 52.36
N VAL A 110 -16.13 -0.45 52.30
CA VAL A 110 -16.76 -1.65 52.89
C VAL A 110 -16.42 -1.75 54.37
N SER A 111 -15.16 -1.49 54.74
CA SER A 111 -14.68 -1.51 56.12
C SER A 111 -13.58 -0.46 56.35
N GLY A 112 -13.34 -0.10 57.61
CA GLY A 112 -12.42 0.98 58.01
C GLY A 112 -13.13 2.20 58.61
N PRO A 113 -12.40 3.28 58.96
CA PRO A 113 -12.94 4.46 59.63
C PRO A 113 -14.06 5.18 58.86
N ASP A 114 -14.07 5.03 57.54
CA ASP A 114 -15.01 5.67 56.61
C ASP A 114 -16.07 4.71 56.05
N ALA A 115 -16.27 3.55 56.70
CA ALA A 115 -17.19 2.51 56.24
C ALA A 115 -18.61 3.06 55.96
N GLY A 116 -19.16 2.65 54.80
CA GLY A 116 -20.48 3.07 54.33
C GLY A 116 -20.49 4.34 53.47
N ARG A 117 -19.35 5.00 53.26
CA ARG A 117 -19.24 6.13 52.31
C ARG A 117 -19.14 5.62 50.87
N GLU A 118 -19.78 6.36 49.96
CA GLU A 118 -19.74 6.10 48.52
C GLU A 118 -19.26 7.33 47.76
N PHE A 119 -18.44 7.11 46.73
CA PHE A 119 -17.87 8.16 45.90
C PHE A 119 -18.07 7.81 44.41
N PRO A 120 -18.67 8.71 43.61
CA PRO A 120 -18.79 8.50 42.19
C PRO A 120 -17.43 8.70 41.50
N LEU A 121 -17.09 7.77 40.61
CA LEU A 121 -15.94 7.84 39.73
C LEU A 121 -16.43 8.20 38.31
N THR A 122 -16.11 9.42 37.87
CA THR A 122 -16.41 9.93 36.52
C THR A 122 -15.20 9.79 35.60
N ALA A 123 -15.38 9.96 34.29
CA ALA A 123 -14.28 9.94 33.32
C ALA A 123 -13.18 10.93 33.73
N GLY A 124 -11.92 10.46 33.71
CA GLY A 124 -10.76 11.21 34.17
C GLY A 124 -9.97 10.46 35.22
N THR A 125 -9.29 11.22 36.07
CA THR A 125 -8.43 10.69 37.13
C THR A 125 -8.99 11.10 38.49
N THR A 126 -9.09 10.15 39.42
CA THR A 126 -9.46 10.40 40.82
C THR A 126 -8.38 9.85 41.74
N VAL A 127 -7.78 10.70 42.57
CA VAL A 127 -6.76 10.30 43.54
C VAL A 127 -7.41 10.07 44.91
N LEU A 128 -7.11 8.93 45.52
CA LEU A 128 -7.49 8.60 46.88
C LEU A 128 -6.27 8.61 47.80
N GLY A 129 -6.42 9.25 48.96
CA GLY A 129 -5.34 9.36 49.94
C GLY A 129 -5.82 9.88 51.30
N ARG A 130 -4.87 10.16 52.18
CA ARG A 130 -5.16 10.67 53.54
C ARG A 130 -5.12 12.20 53.63
N GLU A 131 -4.60 12.89 52.62
CA GLU A 131 -4.54 14.36 52.64
C GLU A 131 -5.79 15.02 52.04
N ASP A 132 -6.08 16.25 52.48
CA ASP A 132 -7.24 17.01 52.01
C ASP A 132 -7.14 17.46 50.55
N ALA A 133 -5.94 17.35 49.95
CA ALA A 133 -5.70 17.63 48.54
C ALA A 133 -6.02 16.43 47.61
N ALA A 134 -6.35 15.26 48.16
CA ALA A 134 -6.83 14.12 47.37
C ALA A 134 -8.32 14.31 47.02
N ASP A 135 -8.74 13.78 45.87
CA ASP A 135 -10.15 13.84 45.44
C ASP A 135 -11.06 13.04 46.38
N ILE A 136 -10.54 11.93 46.90
CA ILE A 136 -11.19 11.10 47.92
C ILE A 136 -10.26 11.01 49.13
N THR A 137 -10.66 11.62 50.24
CA THR A 137 -9.93 11.56 51.51
C THR A 137 -10.49 10.46 52.41
N LEU A 138 -9.63 9.49 52.77
CA LEU A 138 -9.88 8.49 53.81
C LEU A 138 -9.15 8.87 55.11
N HIS A 139 -9.85 8.73 56.24
CA HIS A 139 -9.38 8.99 57.60
C HIS A 139 -8.66 7.80 58.23
N ASP A 140 -8.06 6.95 57.40
CA ASP A 140 -7.27 5.81 57.82
C ASP A 140 -5.79 6.19 57.98
N PRO A 141 -5.20 6.08 59.18
CA PRO A 141 -3.81 6.44 59.44
C PRO A 141 -2.78 5.67 58.59
N LEU A 142 -3.13 4.46 58.12
CA LEU A 142 -2.26 3.62 57.29
C LEU A 142 -2.38 3.95 55.80
N VAL A 143 -3.25 4.89 55.43
CA VAL A 143 -3.34 5.40 54.05
C VAL A 143 -2.26 6.48 53.83
N SER A 144 -1.53 6.34 52.73
CA SER A 144 -0.52 7.32 52.32
C SER A 144 -1.19 8.63 51.90
N LYS A 145 -0.44 9.75 51.96
CA LYS A 145 -0.97 11.08 51.60
C LYS A 145 -1.68 11.08 50.24
N ARG A 146 -1.02 10.50 49.24
CA ARG A 146 -1.60 10.07 47.95
C ARG A 146 -1.31 8.57 47.85
N HIS A 147 -2.34 7.74 47.93
CA HIS A 147 -2.16 6.29 48.03
C HIS A 147 -2.36 5.66 46.67
N VAL A 148 -3.51 5.91 46.06
CA VAL A 148 -3.92 5.25 44.83
C VAL A 148 -4.58 6.24 43.88
N ARG A 149 -4.46 5.97 42.59
CA ARG A 149 -5.08 6.73 41.51
C ARG A 149 -6.03 5.83 40.73
N PHE A 150 -7.28 6.25 40.62
CA PHE A 150 -8.25 5.67 39.71
C PHE A 150 -8.16 6.39 38.36
N GLU A 151 -7.86 5.65 37.31
CA GLU A 151 -7.91 6.10 35.92
C GLU A 151 -9.18 5.56 35.28
N VAL A 152 -10.15 6.45 35.11
CA VAL A 152 -11.47 6.13 34.59
C VAL A 152 -11.53 6.61 33.16
N SER A 153 -11.33 5.67 32.24
CA SER A 153 -11.54 5.89 30.81
C SER A 153 -12.61 4.92 30.34
N SER A 154 -12.33 4.15 29.29
CA SER A 154 -13.16 3.02 28.90
C SER A 154 -13.12 1.82 29.83
N VAL A 155 -12.11 1.81 30.67
CA VAL A 155 -11.84 0.82 31.71
C VAL A 155 -11.53 1.60 32.99
N VAL A 156 -11.81 0.99 34.14
CA VAL A 156 -11.40 1.53 35.43
C VAL A 156 -10.10 0.84 35.82
N GLU A 157 -9.03 1.61 35.86
CA GLU A 157 -7.74 1.13 36.35
C GLU A 157 -7.37 1.79 37.67
N VAL A 158 -6.71 1.01 38.52
CA VAL A 158 -6.24 1.38 39.84
C VAL A 158 -4.73 1.33 39.79
N VAL A 159 -4.07 2.45 40.11
CA VAL A 159 -2.61 2.58 40.07
C VAL A 159 -2.11 2.98 41.45
N ASP A 160 -1.23 2.18 42.04
CA ASP A 160 -0.55 2.54 43.28
C ASP A 160 0.45 3.67 43.03
N LEU A 161 0.39 4.73 43.83
CA LEU A 161 1.26 5.91 43.69
C LEU A 161 2.56 5.79 44.51
N GLY A 162 3.02 4.56 44.74
CA GLY A 162 4.16 4.27 45.61
C GLY A 162 3.81 4.39 47.09
N SER A 163 2.64 3.90 47.48
CA SER A 163 2.17 3.94 48.86
C SER A 163 3.04 3.09 49.79
N ALA A 164 3.09 3.47 51.08
CA ALA A 164 3.92 2.77 52.07
C ALA A 164 3.45 1.34 52.38
N ASN A 165 2.15 1.09 52.27
CA ASN A 165 1.53 -0.20 52.60
C ASN A 165 1.06 -0.99 51.37
N GLY A 166 1.13 -0.39 50.17
CA GLY A 166 0.66 -0.99 48.93
C GLY A 166 -0.87 -1.06 48.84
N VAL A 167 -1.36 -1.37 47.64
CA VAL A 167 -2.75 -1.74 47.38
C VAL A 167 -2.83 -3.26 47.33
N VAL A 168 -3.70 -3.86 48.15
CA VAL A 168 -3.82 -5.33 48.26
C VAL A 168 -5.14 -5.81 47.64
N VAL A 169 -5.09 -6.86 46.84
CA VAL A 169 -6.23 -7.50 46.18
C VAL A 169 -6.09 -9.01 46.33
N ASP A 170 -7.12 -9.69 46.83
CA ASP A 170 -7.08 -11.13 47.15
C ASP A 170 -5.85 -11.58 47.98
N GLY A 171 -5.32 -10.68 48.82
CA GLY A 171 -4.15 -10.92 49.66
C GLY A 171 -2.78 -10.69 48.98
N GLY A 172 -2.75 -10.25 47.72
CA GLY A 172 -1.52 -9.87 47.00
C GLY A 172 -1.39 -8.37 46.76
N ILE A 173 -0.17 -7.82 46.85
CA ILE A 173 0.08 -6.40 46.54
C ILE A 173 0.11 -6.21 45.02
N VAL A 174 -0.65 -5.23 44.53
CA VAL A 174 -0.71 -4.85 43.12
C VAL A 174 -0.24 -3.42 42.93
N THR A 175 0.54 -3.18 41.88
CA THR A 175 0.94 -1.82 41.47
C THR A 175 -0.03 -1.22 40.47
N ARG A 176 -0.71 -2.07 39.68
CA ARG A 176 -1.73 -1.70 38.72
C ARG A 176 -2.77 -2.81 38.59
N LEU A 177 -4.05 -2.45 38.63
CA LEU A 177 -5.17 -3.39 38.50
C LEU A 177 -6.25 -2.80 37.60
N ARG A 178 -6.77 -3.61 36.67
CA ARG A 178 -7.94 -3.26 35.87
C ARG A 178 -9.19 -3.90 36.47
N ILE A 179 -10.23 -3.10 36.65
CA ILE A 179 -11.52 -3.52 37.19
C ILE A 179 -12.53 -3.61 36.04
N GLU A 180 -13.02 -4.82 35.80
CA GLU A 180 -13.98 -5.07 34.71
C GLU A 180 -15.44 -4.89 35.14
N LYS A 181 -15.78 -5.30 36.36
CA LYS A 181 -17.16 -5.26 36.87
C LYS A 181 -17.21 -4.84 38.32
N GLU A 182 -16.52 -5.57 39.19
CA GLU A 182 -16.44 -5.26 40.60
C GLU A 182 -15.15 -5.84 41.16
N GLU A 183 -14.47 -5.10 42.02
CA GLU A 183 -13.26 -5.57 42.69
C GLU A 183 -13.16 -4.97 44.10
N THR A 184 -12.60 -5.73 45.04
CA THR A 184 -12.39 -5.26 46.42
C THR A 184 -10.89 -5.11 46.70
N LEU A 185 -10.52 -3.91 47.14
CA LEU A 185 -9.15 -3.47 47.35
C LEU A 185 -8.96 -3.16 48.84
N LEU A 186 -7.87 -3.59 49.43
CA LEU A 186 -7.44 -3.14 50.75
C LEU A 186 -6.39 -2.04 50.56
N ILE A 187 -6.70 -0.86 51.10
CA ILE A 187 -5.89 0.36 51.00
C ILE A 187 -5.63 0.86 52.43
N GLY A 188 -4.41 0.66 52.93
CA GLY A 188 -4.16 0.82 54.36
C GLY A 188 -4.81 -0.32 55.15
N ASP A 189 -5.75 0.02 56.05
CA ASP A 189 -6.62 -0.93 56.78
C ASP A 189 -8.09 -0.84 56.31
N SER A 190 -8.37 -0.05 55.26
CA SER A 190 -9.72 0.17 54.75
C SER A 190 -9.96 -0.70 53.53
N GLU A 191 -11.00 -1.54 53.58
CA GLU A 191 -11.47 -2.26 52.39
C GLU A 191 -12.41 -1.37 51.59
N VAL A 192 -12.14 -1.27 50.30
CA VAL A 192 -12.85 -0.44 49.35
C VAL A 192 -13.27 -1.30 48.19
N ARG A 193 -14.55 -1.26 47.83
CA ARG A 193 -15.10 -1.93 46.66
C ARG A 193 -15.32 -0.92 45.56
N VAL A 194 -14.92 -1.27 44.34
CA VAL A 194 -15.19 -0.45 43.16
C VAL A 194 -16.08 -1.26 42.22
N THR A 195 -17.26 -0.74 41.91
CA THR A 195 -18.25 -1.36 41.03
C THR A 195 -18.42 -0.50 39.77
N VAL A 196 -18.19 -1.09 38.59
CA VAL A 196 -18.32 -0.44 37.28
C VAL A 196 -19.78 -0.53 36.83
N ALA A 197 -20.33 0.58 36.34
CA ALA A 197 -21.71 0.61 35.85
C ALA A 197 -21.85 -0.15 34.51
N ASP A 198 -22.84 -1.05 34.42
CA ASP A 198 -23.11 -1.93 33.26
C ASP A 198 -23.36 -1.17 31.92
N SER A 199 -23.48 0.17 31.93
CA SER A 199 -23.72 1.00 30.73
C SER A 199 -22.45 1.62 30.12
N ALA A 200 -21.26 1.36 30.65
CA ALA A 200 -20.02 1.86 30.06
C ALA A 200 -19.35 0.79 29.16
N VAL A 201 -20.01 0.41 28.06
CA VAL A 201 -19.25 -0.02 26.87
C VAL A 201 -18.64 1.24 26.27
N LEU A 202 -17.59 1.73 26.90
CA LEU A 202 -16.78 2.78 26.33
C LEU A 202 -15.88 2.13 25.29
N THR A 203 -16.32 2.21 24.03
CA THR A 203 -15.46 1.95 22.88
C THR A 203 -14.35 2.99 22.87
N GLY A 204 -13.17 2.62 23.36
CA GLY A 204 -11.99 3.47 23.27
C GLY A 204 -10.82 2.91 24.04
N VAL A 205 -10.04 2.03 23.41
CA VAL A 205 -8.62 1.89 23.76
C VAL A 205 -8.07 3.31 23.81
N ALA A 206 -7.57 3.77 24.96
CA ALA A 206 -6.82 5.02 25.03
C ALA A 206 -5.80 4.96 23.89
N PRO A 207 -5.85 5.89 22.92
CA PRO A 207 -5.14 5.72 21.66
C PRO A 207 -3.65 5.74 21.97
N THR A 208 -3.06 4.55 22.07
CA THR A 208 -1.62 4.40 22.29
C THR A 208 -0.97 4.97 21.03
N ALA A 209 -0.45 6.19 21.14
CA ALA A 209 0.24 6.94 20.11
C ALA A 209 1.64 6.36 19.80
N GLY A 210 1.89 5.13 20.25
CA GLY A 210 3.17 4.46 20.17
C GLY A 210 3.50 4.02 18.75
N PRO A 211 4.68 3.40 18.57
CA PRO A 211 5.01 2.79 17.30
C PRO A 211 3.91 1.80 16.91
N ILE A 212 3.26 2.06 15.78
CA ILE A 212 2.28 1.13 15.22
C ILE A 212 3.08 0.01 14.57
N PHE A 213 3.16 -1.13 15.26
CA PHE A 213 3.71 -2.33 14.67
C PHE A 213 2.79 -2.77 13.54
N PHE A 214 3.35 -2.84 12.34
CA PHE A 214 2.61 -3.26 11.15
C PHE A 214 3.22 -4.53 10.61
N ASN A 215 2.45 -5.61 10.63
CA ASN A 215 2.81 -6.84 9.94
C ASN A 215 2.27 -6.76 8.50
N ARG A 216 3.19 -6.74 7.53
CA ARG A 216 2.82 -6.69 6.11
C ARG A 216 2.04 -7.94 5.72
N SER A 217 0.99 -7.75 4.92
CA SER A 217 0.22 -8.87 4.40
C SER A 217 1.05 -9.65 3.37
N PRO A 218 1.07 -11.00 3.41
CA PRO A 218 1.71 -11.78 2.37
C PRO A 218 0.99 -11.53 1.03
N LYS A 219 1.76 -11.19 -0.01
CA LYS A 219 1.21 -10.96 -1.36
C LYS A 219 1.90 -11.87 -2.37
N VAL A 220 1.09 -12.61 -3.11
CA VAL A 220 1.55 -13.34 -4.30
C VAL A 220 1.32 -12.42 -5.50
N GLU A 221 2.41 -11.96 -6.13
CA GLU A 221 2.29 -11.16 -7.34
C GLU A 221 1.97 -12.04 -8.54
N ARG A 222 0.72 -11.99 -8.98
CA ARG A 222 0.29 -12.59 -10.25
C ARG A 222 0.53 -11.56 -11.36
N ARG A 223 1.43 -11.88 -12.29
CA ARG A 223 1.62 -11.13 -13.53
C ARG A 223 0.88 -11.84 -14.66
N TYR A 224 0.06 -11.14 -15.39
CA TYR A 224 -0.53 -11.61 -16.63
C TYR A 224 0.55 -11.61 -17.71
N ALA A 225 1.06 -12.80 -18.05
CA ALA A 225 2.09 -12.94 -19.09
C ALA A 225 1.51 -12.77 -20.52
N GLY A 226 0.19 -12.80 -20.66
CA GLY A 226 -0.47 -12.95 -21.95
C GLY A 226 -0.62 -14.42 -22.34
N GLN A 227 -1.43 -14.66 -23.38
CA GLN A 227 -1.66 -15.96 -23.99
C GLN A 227 -1.32 -15.90 -25.48
N GLU A 228 -0.88 -17.03 -26.02
CA GLU A 228 -0.66 -17.21 -27.45
C GLU A 228 -1.85 -17.93 -28.08
N PHE A 229 -2.48 -17.30 -29.07
CA PHE A 229 -3.59 -17.86 -29.83
C PHE A 229 -3.11 -18.35 -31.19
N ALA A 230 -3.60 -19.51 -31.62
CA ALA A 230 -3.33 -20.02 -32.95
C ALA A 230 -4.23 -19.33 -33.98
N GLY A 231 -3.63 -18.62 -34.94
CA GLY A 231 -4.37 -18.06 -36.07
C GLY A 231 -4.99 -19.16 -36.96
N PRO A 232 -6.18 -18.94 -37.54
CA PRO A 232 -6.77 -19.87 -38.49
C PRO A 232 -5.88 -20.04 -39.72
N ALA A 233 -5.83 -21.27 -40.24
CA ALA A 233 -5.13 -21.54 -41.49
C ALA A 233 -5.82 -20.83 -42.66
N VAL A 234 -5.10 -19.92 -43.32
CA VAL A 234 -5.61 -19.15 -44.44
C VAL A 234 -5.72 -20.05 -45.68
N PRO A 235 -6.88 -20.07 -46.37
CA PRO A 235 -7.03 -20.83 -47.61
C PRO A 235 -6.02 -20.39 -48.68
N ALA A 236 -5.35 -21.36 -49.31
CA ALA A 236 -4.35 -21.12 -50.36
C ALA A 236 -4.96 -20.98 -51.76
N GLU A 237 -4.30 -20.22 -52.62
CA GLU A 237 -4.63 -20.13 -54.05
C GLU A 237 -4.40 -21.46 -54.77
N LYS A 238 -5.15 -21.59 -55.87
CA LYS A 238 -5.15 -22.79 -56.70
C LYS A 238 -3.84 -22.89 -57.47
N GLN A 239 -3.12 -24.01 -57.32
CA GLN A 239 -2.16 -24.42 -58.33
C GLN A 239 -2.93 -25.08 -59.47
N ASP A 240 -3.03 -24.40 -60.62
CA ASP A 240 -3.65 -24.96 -61.82
C ASP A 240 -2.89 -26.21 -62.25
N GLN A 241 -3.45 -27.39 -61.97
CA GLN A 241 -2.85 -28.64 -62.41
C GLN A 241 -3.06 -28.75 -63.94
N PRO A 242 -1.99 -28.70 -64.75
CA PRO A 242 -2.14 -28.75 -66.19
C PRO A 242 -2.72 -30.09 -66.57
N PHE A 243 -3.60 -30.07 -67.57
CA PHE A 243 -4.19 -31.29 -68.09
C PHE A 243 -3.07 -32.19 -68.66
N PRO A 244 -2.94 -33.46 -68.20
CA PRO A 244 -1.76 -34.27 -68.48
C PRO A 244 -1.82 -34.87 -69.90
N LEU A 245 -1.51 -34.05 -70.90
CA LEU A 245 -1.52 -34.42 -72.32
C LEU A 245 -0.60 -35.62 -72.62
N LEU A 246 0.57 -35.69 -71.96
CA LEU A 246 1.50 -36.82 -72.06
C LEU A 246 0.87 -38.16 -71.63
N ALA A 247 0.06 -38.13 -70.57
CA ALA A 247 -0.66 -39.32 -70.10
C ALA A 247 -1.79 -39.75 -71.05
N MET A 248 -2.25 -38.86 -71.94
CA MET A 248 -3.20 -39.21 -73.00
C MET A 248 -2.51 -39.85 -74.21
N ILE A 249 -1.29 -39.43 -74.54
CA ILE A 249 -0.54 -39.92 -75.71
C ILE A 249 -0.01 -41.33 -75.47
N ALA A 250 0.45 -41.65 -74.26
CA ALA A 250 1.08 -42.94 -73.97
C ALA A 250 0.19 -44.17 -74.24
N PRO A 251 -1.11 -44.20 -73.87
CA PRO A 251 -2.01 -45.33 -74.18
C PRO A 251 -2.36 -45.42 -75.67
N ILE A 252 -2.37 -44.30 -76.40
CA ILE A 252 -2.59 -44.28 -77.85
C ILE A 252 -1.41 -44.96 -78.56
N LEU A 253 -0.18 -44.61 -78.18
CA LEU A 253 1.05 -45.23 -78.72
C LEU A 253 1.14 -46.71 -78.32
N MET A 254 0.91 -47.04 -77.05
CA MET A 254 0.98 -48.41 -76.53
C MET A 254 -0.11 -49.31 -77.12
N GLY A 255 -1.35 -48.82 -77.21
CA GLY A 255 -2.47 -49.53 -77.81
C GLY A 255 -2.25 -49.76 -79.31
N GLY A 256 -1.69 -48.79 -80.02
CA GLY A 256 -1.31 -48.93 -81.44
C GLY A 256 -0.22 -49.99 -81.65
N ALA A 257 0.81 -50.01 -80.81
CA ALA A 257 1.87 -51.03 -80.84
C ALA A 257 1.33 -52.43 -80.50
N MET A 258 0.48 -52.54 -79.48
CA MET A 258 -0.17 -53.81 -79.11
C MET A 258 -1.09 -54.34 -80.21
N PHE A 259 -1.83 -53.48 -80.90
CA PHE A 259 -2.66 -53.87 -82.04
C PHE A 259 -1.82 -54.39 -83.21
N TYR A 260 -0.69 -53.73 -83.50
CA TYR A 260 0.23 -54.14 -84.55
C TYR A 260 0.84 -55.53 -84.30
N ILE A 261 1.20 -55.83 -83.03
CA ILE A 261 1.85 -57.09 -82.65
C ILE A 261 0.83 -58.24 -82.46
N SER A 262 -0.25 -57.99 -81.71
CA SER A 262 -1.20 -59.05 -81.30
C SER A 262 -2.34 -59.30 -82.30
N ARG A 263 -2.63 -58.32 -83.19
CA ARG A 263 -3.80 -58.29 -84.11
C ARG A 263 -5.16 -58.57 -83.47
N GLN A 264 -5.27 -58.50 -82.14
CA GLN A 264 -6.54 -58.71 -81.43
C GLN A 264 -7.33 -57.39 -81.36
N PRO A 265 -8.62 -57.37 -81.78
CA PRO A 265 -9.46 -56.17 -81.72
C PRO A 265 -9.65 -55.61 -80.30
N SER A 266 -9.49 -56.44 -79.27
CA SER A 266 -9.59 -56.06 -77.85
C SER A 266 -8.59 -54.99 -77.42
N SER A 267 -7.44 -54.86 -78.11
CA SER A 267 -6.43 -53.83 -77.82
C SER A 267 -6.90 -52.39 -78.14
N LEU A 268 -7.89 -52.22 -79.03
CA LEU A 268 -8.48 -50.91 -79.38
C LEU A 268 -9.41 -50.38 -78.28
N LEU A 269 -9.98 -51.25 -77.44
CA LEU A 269 -10.80 -50.83 -76.28
C LEU A 269 -9.99 -50.02 -75.26
N PHE A 270 -8.69 -50.30 -75.10
CA PHE A 270 -7.80 -49.53 -74.23
C PHE A 270 -7.59 -48.09 -74.73
N ILE A 271 -7.48 -47.91 -76.05
CA ILE A 271 -7.36 -46.59 -76.69
C ILE A 271 -8.65 -45.78 -76.48
N ALA A 272 -9.81 -46.42 -76.58
CA ALA A 272 -11.10 -45.76 -76.38
C ALA A 272 -11.40 -45.43 -74.91
N MET A 273 -10.99 -46.28 -73.96
CA MET A 273 -11.28 -46.11 -72.53
C MET A 273 -10.38 -45.07 -71.85
N SER A 274 -9.13 -44.92 -72.28
CA SER A 274 -8.16 -44.01 -71.67
C SER A 274 -8.61 -42.52 -71.67
N PRO A 275 -9.06 -41.93 -72.79
CA PRO A 275 -9.54 -40.55 -72.82
C PRO A 275 -10.75 -40.33 -71.91
N ILE A 276 -11.68 -41.29 -71.89
CA ILE A 276 -12.91 -41.22 -71.09
C ILE A 276 -12.56 -41.21 -69.58
N MET A 277 -11.65 -42.08 -69.14
CA MET A 277 -11.20 -42.11 -67.75
C MET A 277 -10.42 -40.86 -67.33
N LEU A 278 -9.55 -40.35 -68.21
CA LEU A 278 -8.72 -39.18 -67.91
C LEU A 278 -9.56 -37.90 -67.84
N VAL A 279 -10.56 -37.75 -68.72
CA VAL A 279 -11.59 -36.70 -68.64
C VAL A 279 -12.43 -36.86 -67.36
N GLY A 280 -12.88 -38.07 -67.04
CA GLY A 280 -13.61 -38.36 -65.81
C GLY A 280 -12.83 -37.99 -64.54
N ASN A 281 -11.55 -38.35 -64.46
CA ASN A 281 -10.65 -38.00 -63.35
C ASN A 281 -10.38 -36.49 -63.26
N PHE A 282 -10.28 -35.79 -64.39
CA PHE A 282 -10.08 -34.34 -64.41
C PHE A 282 -11.32 -33.57 -63.93
N PHE A 283 -12.52 -33.96 -64.37
CA PHE A 283 -13.78 -33.37 -63.91
C PHE A 283 -14.08 -33.68 -62.44
N THR A 284 -13.85 -34.92 -62.00
CA THR A 284 -14.01 -35.31 -60.59
C THR A 284 -12.95 -34.63 -59.71
N GLY A 285 -11.71 -34.47 -60.20
CA GLY A 285 -10.64 -33.69 -59.58
C GLY A 285 -11.05 -32.24 -59.33
N LYS A 286 -11.51 -31.53 -60.37
CA LYS A 286 -12.01 -30.14 -60.25
C LYS A 286 -13.17 -30.02 -59.27
N THR A 287 -14.10 -30.98 -59.26
CA THR A 287 -15.26 -30.96 -58.37
C THR A 287 -14.84 -31.21 -56.91
N ARG A 288 -13.92 -32.15 -56.67
CA ARG A 288 -13.37 -32.47 -55.35
C ARG A 288 -12.57 -31.31 -54.78
N GLU A 289 -11.81 -30.64 -55.62
CA GLU A 289 -11.03 -29.44 -55.28
C GLU A 289 -11.94 -28.27 -54.88
N LYS A 290 -12.98 -27.96 -55.67
CA LYS A 290 -13.97 -26.92 -55.33
C LYS A 290 -14.65 -27.20 -53.98
N ARG A 291 -15.00 -28.46 -53.70
CA ARG A 291 -15.54 -28.88 -52.39
C ARG A 291 -14.52 -28.71 -51.26
N ARG A 292 -13.24 -29.01 -51.50
CA ARG A 292 -12.14 -28.83 -50.53
C ARG A 292 -11.95 -27.35 -50.18
N LEU A 293 -11.90 -26.47 -51.18
CA LEU A 293 -11.78 -25.02 -50.98
C LEU A 293 -12.99 -24.48 -50.19
N LYS A 294 -14.22 -24.83 -50.59
CA LYS A 294 -15.43 -24.44 -49.85
C LYS A 294 -15.38 -24.88 -48.38
N LYS A 295 -14.89 -26.09 -48.11
CA LYS A 295 -14.71 -26.59 -46.74
C LYS A 295 -13.60 -25.85 -45.98
N ALA A 296 -12.50 -25.48 -46.65
CA ALA A 296 -11.42 -24.69 -46.05
C ALA A 296 -11.90 -23.29 -45.67
N ILE A 297 -12.64 -22.62 -46.54
CA ILE A 297 -13.25 -21.30 -46.28
C ILE A 297 -14.20 -21.40 -45.07
N GLY A 298 -15.11 -22.37 -45.05
CA GLY A 298 -16.03 -22.54 -43.92
C GLY A 298 -15.32 -22.83 -42.60
N LYS A 299 -14.21 -23.58 -42.61
CA LYS A 299 -13.37 -23.77 -41.42
C LYS A 299 -12.67 -22.50 -40.98
N PHE A 300 -12.14 -21.73 -41.93
CA PHE A 300 -11.52 -20.44 -41.67
C PHE A 300 -12.52 -19.49 -41.01
N ASP A 301 -13.73 -19.35 -41.56
CA ASP A 301 -14.74 -18.46 -41.00
C ASP A 301 -15.14 -18.84 -39.57
N VAL A 302 -15.36 -20.14 -39.30
CA VAL A 302 -15.69 -20.64 -37.95
C VAL A 302 -14.54 -20.39 -36.98
N HIS A 303 -13.30 -20.66 -37.38
CA HIS A 303 -12.13 -20.48 -36.52
C HIS A 303 -11.83 -18.98 -36.30
N LEU A 304 -11.97 -18.13 -37.31
CA LEU A 304 -11.80 -16.68 -37.18
C LEU A 304 -12.84 -16.09 -36.23
N ALA A 305 -14.10 -16.52 -36.34
CA ALA A 305 -15.15 -16.11 -35.40
C ALA A 305 -14.83 -16.57 -33.97
N SER A 306 -14.42 -17.82 -33.79
CA SER A 306 -14.00 -18.35 -32.48
C SER A 306 -12.81 -17.59 -31.90
N LEU A 307 -11.80 -17.28 -32.74
CA LEU A 307 -10.63 -16.51 -32.32
C LEU A 307 -11.02 -15.10 -31.87
N THR A 308 -11.90 -14.44 -32.62
CA THR A 308 -12.40 -13.10 -32.28
C THR A 308 -13.08 -13.09 -30.92
N THR A 309 -13.95 -14.09 -30.65
CA THR A 309 -14.61 -14.23 -29.34
C THR A 309 -13.61 -14.48 -28.22
N GLN A 310 -12.64 -15.38 -28.43
CA GLN A 310 -11.60 -15.66 -27.43
C GLN A 310 -10.76 -14.43 -27.10
N LEU A 311 -10.36 -13.66 -28.12
CA LEU A 311 -9.59 -12.42 -27.94
C LEU A 311 -10.39 -11.37 -27.16
N GLU A 312 -11.70 -11.23 -27.42
CA GLU A 312 -12.54 -10.29 -26.68
C GLU A 312 -12.70 -10.69 -25.21
N GLU A 313 -12.92 -11.98 -24.93
CA GLU A 313 -12.98 -12.49 -23.55
C GLU A 313 -11.65 -12.27 -22.81
N GLU A 314 -10.52 -12.50 -23.50
CA GLU A 314 -9.19 -12.34 -22.92
C GLU A 314 -8.77 -10.88 -22.77
N ARG A 315 -9.28 -9.98 -23.61
CA ARG A 315 -9.09 -8.53 -23.47
C ARG A 315 -9.69 -8.02 -22.15
N VAL A 316 -10.86 -8.52 -21.76
CA VAL A 316 -11.50 -8.18 -20.47
C VAL A 316 -10.65 -8.68 -19.30
N LYS A 317 -10.14 -9.92 -19.38
CA LYS A 317 -9.27 -10.48 -18.34
C LYS A 317 -7.93 -9.75 -18.24
N GLU A 318 -7.30 -9.43 -19.37
CA GLU A 318 -6.05 -8.66 -19.41
C GLU A 318 -6.25 -7.30 -18.74
N LEU A 319 -7.33 -6.58 -19.06
CA LEU A 319 -7.65 -5.29 -18.47
C LEU A 319 -7.76 -5.37 -16.94
N GLU A 320 -8.58 -6.29 -16.44
CA GLU A 320 -8.79 -6.48 -15.00
C GLU A 320 -7.49 -6.82 -14.28
N LEU A 321 -6.72 -7.77 -14.82
CA LEU A 321 -5.45 -8.20 -14.22
C LEU A 321 -4.42 -7.08 -14.21
N ARG A 322 -4.30 -6.31 -15.30
CA ARG A 322 -3.35 -5.18 -15.36
C ARG A 322 -3.72 -4.04 -14.42
N ILE A 323 -5.02 -3.77 -14.21
CA ILE A 323 -5.47 -2.83 -13.18
C ILE A 323 -5.07 -3.30 -11.78
N ASN A 324 -5.23 -4.59 -11.50
CA ASN A 324 -4.88 -5.18 -10.20
C ASN A 324 -3.36 -5.26 -9.96
N GLU A 325 -2.55 -5.46 -11.00
CA GLU A 325 -1.08 -5.41 -10.95
C GLU A 325 -0.57 -4.03 -10.49
N SER A 326 -1.26 -2.97 -10.90
CA SER A 326 -0.86 -1.59 -10.65
C SER A 326 -2.03 -0.76 -10.09
N PRO A 327 -2.29 -0.87 -8.77
CA PRO A 327 -3.39 -0.16 -8.12
C PRO A 327 -3.31 1.35 -8.36
N SER A 328 -4.44 2.03 -8.31
CA SER A 328 -4.46 3.48 -8.49
C SER A 328 -3.79 4.19 -7.31
N THR A 329 -3.42 5.46 -7.51
CA THR A 329 -2.93 6.32 -6.43
C THR A 329 -3.97 6.44 -5.32
N GLU A 330 -5.24 6.59 -5.68
CA GLU A 330 -6.35 6.69 -4.75
C GLU A 330 -6.50 5.42 -3.90
N ASP A 331 -6.47 4.25 -4.54
CA ASP A 331 -6.52 2.97 -3.83
C ASP A 331 -5.32 2.81 -2.89
N SER A 332 -4.12 3.13 -3.38
CA SER A 332 -2.88 3.05 -2.59
C SER A 332 -2.94 3.95 -1.37
N PHE A 333 -3.44 5.18 -1.53
CA PHE A 333 -3.66 6.13 -0.44
C PHE A 333 -4.70 5.63 0.56
N ALA A 334 -5.89 5.22 0.10
CA ALA A 334 -6.96 4.73 0.96
C ALA A 334 -6.52 3.52 1.78
N GLN A 335 -5.73 2.63 1.17
CA GLN A 335 -5.18 1.45 1.84
C GLN A 335 -4.11 1.82 2.86
N ALA A 336 -3.27 2.81 2.58
CA ALA A 336 -2.29 3.29 3.55
C ALA A 336 -2.97 3.90 4.78
N ILE A 337 -3.98 4.76 4.59
CA ILE A 337 -4.72 5.41 5.68
C ILE A 337 -5.39 4.38 6.60
N ARG A 338 -6.03 3.35 6.04
CA ARG A 338 -6.69 2.29 6.82
C ARG A 338 -5.76 1.15 7.24
N ARG A 339 -4.45 1.23 6.92
CA ARG A 339 -3.45 0.16 7.15
C ARG A 339 -3.91 -1.18 6.56
N GLY A 340 -4.50 -1.10 5.38
CA GLY A 340 -5.06 -2.24 4.66
C GLY A 340 -3.99 -3.14 4.03
N PRO A 341 -4.42 -4.25 3.42
CA PRO A 341 -3.52 -5.31 2.96
C PRO A 341 -2.61 -4.94 1.79
N LEU A 342 -2.77 -3.77 1.17
CA LEU A 342 -1.86 -3.30 0.10
C LEU A 342 -0.64 -2.54 0.63
N LEU A 343 -0.70 -2.04 1.88
CA LEU A 343 0.38 -1.26 2.48
C LEU A 343 1.68 -2.09 2.56
N TRP A 344 2.75 -1.56 1.96
CA TRP A 344 4.11 -2.13 1.97
C TRP A 344 4.23 -3.57 1.45
N THR A 345 3.44 -3.91 0.44
CA THR A 345 3.41 -5.26 -0.13
C THR A 345 4.48 -5.53 -1.19
N ARG A 346 5.09 -4.50 -1.78
CA ARG A 346 6.13 -4.66 -2.81
C ARG A 346 7.50 -4.78 -2.17
N ARG A 347 8.27 -5.77 -2.63
CA ARG A 347 9.59 -6.10 -2.10
C ARG A 347 10.65 -6.11 -3.20
N PRO A 348 11.94 -5.91 -2.88
CA PRO A 348 13.01 -5.84 -3.88
C PRO A 348 13.08 -7.02 -4.87
N GLU A 349 12.65 -8.22 -4.44
CA GLU A 349 12.61 -9.43 -5.26
C GLU A 349 11.41 -9.51 -6.23
N HIS A 350 10.43 -8.61 -6.09
CA HIS A 350 9.25 -8.58 -6.94
C HIS A 350 9.53 -7.80 -8.23
N TRP A 351 8.98 -8.27 -9.36
CA TRP A 351 9.09 -7.58 -10.65
C TRP A 351 8.42 -6.20 -10.63
N SER A 352 7.45 -5.97 -9.74
CA SER A 352 6.75 -4.69 -9.61
C SER A 352 7.41 -3.71 -8.65
N PHE A 353 8.54 -4.07 -8.03
CA PHE A 353 9.31 -3.16 -7.17
C PHE A 353 9.71 -1.91 -7.96
N LEU A 354 9.44 -0.74 -7.38
CA LEU A 354 9.63 0.57 -8.01
C LEU A 354 8.80 0.84 -9.27
N ASN A 355 7.79 0.02 -9.58
CA ASN A 355 6.82 0.38 -10.61
C ASN A 355 5.97 1.58 -10.16
N VAL A 356 5.78 2.54 -11.03
CA VAL A 356 4.93 3.71 -10.79
C VAL A 356 3.88 3.79 -11.88
N ARG A 357 2.61 3.92 -11.49
CA ARG A 357 1.52 4.19 -12.42
C ARG A 357 1.49 5.68 -12.74
N ILE A 358 1.69 6.01 -14.00
CA ILE A 358 1.65 7.39 -14.49
C ILE A 358 0.22 7.81 -14.85
N GLY A 359 -0.58 6.87 -15.35
CA GLY A 359 -1.95 7.14 -15.76
C GLY A 359 -2.67 5.92 -16.29
N ILE A 360 -3.80 6.16 -16.95
CA ILE A 360 -4.54 5.18 -17.75
C ILE A 360 -4.40 5.56 -19.22
N GLY A 361 -4.13 4.58 -20.07
CA GLY A 361 -4.05 4.81 -21.50
C GLY A 361 -4.10 3.52 -22.29
N THR A 362 -3.41 3.53 -23.42
CA THR A 362 -3.39 2.42 -24.38
C THR A 362 -1.98 1.85 -24.47
N MET A 363 -1.85 0.54 -24.32
CA MET A 363 -0.58 -0.17 -24.48
C MET A 363 -0.75 -1.38 -25.39
N ALA A 364 0.35 -1.96 -25.85
CA ALA A 364 0.31 -3.25 -26.54
C ALA A 364 -0.36 -4.31 -25.64
N SER A 365 -1.24 -5.11 -26.24
CA SER A 365 -1.77 -6.30 -25.59
C SER A 365 -0.63 -7.28 -25.36
N ARG A 366 -0.67 -7.96 -24.22
CA ARG A 366 0.25 -9.07 -23.94
C ARG A 366 -0.16 -10.36 -24.66
N ASN A 367 -1.38 -10.42 -25.20
CA ASN A 367 -1.85 -11.55 -26.00
C ASN A 367 -1.31 -11.46 -27.42
N ILE A 368 -0.88 -12.61 -27.96
CA ILE A 368 -0.25 -12.71 -29.28
C ILE A 368 -1.04 -13.70 -30.12
N VAL A 369 -1.26 -13.36 -31.40
CA VAL A 369 -1.83 -14.30 -32.37
C VAL A 369 -0.71 -14.80 -33.27
N SER A 370 -0.41 -16.10 -33.18
CA SER A 370 0.56 -16.74 -34.07
C SER A 370 -0.02 -16.88 -35.47
N THR A 371 0.75 -16.46 -36.47
CA THR A 371 0.39 -16.62 -37.89
C THR A 371 1.32 -17.67 -38.51
N GLN A 372 0.77 -18.59 -39.31
CA GLN A 372 1.59 -19.59 -40.00
C GLN A 372 2.39 -18.94 -41.15
N PRO A 373 3.62 -19.43 -41.44
CA PRO A 373 4.45 -18.86 -42.49
C PRO A 373 3.79 -18.92 -43.88
N LYS A 374 4.03 -17.86 -44.64
CA LYS A 374 3.37 -17.51 -45.91
C LYS A 374 3.59 -18.55 -47.01
N GLY A 375 2.54 -19.30 -47.37
CA GLY A 375 2.40 -19.90 -48.70
C GLY A 375 1.71 -18.93 -49.68
N GLU A 376 1.37 -19.39 -50.88
CA GLU A 376 0.48 -18.67 -51.82
C GLU A 376 -0.95 -18.63 -51.24
N MET A 377 -1.19 -17.72 -50.29
CA MET A 377 -2.46 -17.55 -49.58
C MET A 377 -3.39 -16.62 -50.35
N LEU A 378 -4.70 -16.86 -50.27
CA LEU A 378 -5.70 -15.97 -50.84
C LEU A 378 -5.66 -14.61 -50.09
N PRO A 379 -5.36 -13.48 -50.77
CA PRO A 379 -5.13 -12.19 -50.11
C PRO A 379 -6.31 -11.69 -49.27
N GLU A 380 -7.54 -11.96 -49.70
CA GLU A 380 -8.77 -11.55 -49.01
C GLU A 380 -8.86 -12.15 -47.59
N PHE A 381 -8.58 -13.45 -47.45
CA PHE A 381 -8.67 -14.14 -46.15
C PHE A 381 -7.51 -13.78 -45.23
N GLN A 382 -6.31 -13.55 -45.81
CA GLN A 382 -5.19 -13.01 -45.05
C GLN A 382 -5.53 -11.63 -44.48
N SER A 383 -6.07 -10.72 -45.30
CA SER A 383 -6.46 -9.38 -44.86
C SER A 383 -7.51 -9.42 -43.75
N ARG A 384 -8.47 -10.35 -43.79
CA ARG A 384 -9.47 -10.53 -42.72
C ARG A 384 -8.84 -10.97 -41.40
N LEU A 385 -7.84 -11.85 -41.44
CA LEU A 385 -7.09 -12.26 -40.26
C LEU A 385 -6.24 -11.09 -39.73
N ASP A 386 -5.53 -10.39 -40.61
CA ASP A 386 -4.69 -9.25 -40.25
C ASP A 386 -5.51 -8.14 -39.58
N THR A 387 -6.74 -7.86 -40.05
CA THR A 387 -7.65 -6.92 -39.38
C THR A 387 -7.93 -7.33 -37.94
N VAL A 388 -8.29 -8.59 -37.68
CA VAL A 388 -8.58 -9.07 -36.32
C VAL A 388 -7.33 -8.97 -35.43
N VAL A 389 -6.15 -9.29 -35.96
CA VAL A 389 -4.88 -9.19 -35.22
C VAL A 389 -4.56 -7.72 -34.88
N GLU A 390 -4.70 -6.82 -35.84
CA GLU A 390 -4.42 -5.39 -35.65
C GLU A 390 -5.41 -4.71 -34.70
N GLU A 391 -6.70 -5.05 -34.77
CA GLU A 391 -7.73 -4.57 -33.85
C GLU A 391 -7.47 -4.96 -32.40
N ASN A 392 -6.84 -6.13 -32.17
CA ASN A 392 -6.52 -6.65 -30.85
C ASN A 392 -5.06 -6.41 -30.42
N ARG A 393 -4.26 -5.72 -31.25
CA ARG A 393 -2.85 -5.43 -30.94
C ARG A 393 -2.70 -4.49 -29.74
N LEU A 394 -3.65 -3.58 -29.56
CA LEU A 394 -3.65 -2.57 -28.52
C LEU A 394 -4.82 -2.77 -27.56
N ILE A 395 -4.56 -2.58 -26.27
CA ILE A 395 -5.57 -2.58 -25.23
C ILE A 395 -5.63 -1.19 -24.58
N ALA A 396 -6.83 -0.60 -24.57
CA ALA A 396 -7.11 0.69 -23.94
C ALA A 396 -7.58 0.50 -22.50
N GLY A 397 -7.44 1.54 -21.68
CA GLY A 397 -7.93 1.53 -20.29
C GLY A 397 -6.98 0.85 -19.30
N VAL A 398 -5.77 0.49 -19.72
CA VAL A 398 -4.78 -0.16 -18.85
C VAL A 398 -3.85 0.86 -18.18
N PRO A 399 -3.30 0.56 -17.00
CA PRO A 399 -2.27 1.39 -16.38
C PRO A 399 -1.03 1.51 -17.26
N ILE A 400 -0.62 2.76 -17.52
CA ILE A 400 0.72 3.09 -18.03
C ILE A 400 1.64 3.07 -16.83
N ILE A 401 2.66 2.21 -16.90
CA ILE A 401 3.63 1.99 -15.82
C ILE A 401 5.03 2.29 -16.33
N ASP A 402 5.82 2.93 -15.50
CA ASP A 402 7.28 2.99 -15.64
C ASP A 402 7.92 2.27 -14.45
N ASN A 403 9.13 1.74 -14.62
CA ASN A 403 9.92 1.16 -13.55
C ASN A 403 11.16 2.01 -13.29
N LEU A 404 11.22 2.66 -12.12
CA LEU A 404 12.32 3.56 -11.76
C LEU A 404 13.67 2.85 -11.63
N PHE A 405 13.69 1.53 -11.46
CA PHE A 405 14.91 0.73 -11.51
C PHE A 405 15.51 0.73 -12.91
N ASP A 406 14.67 0.56 -13.93
CA ASP A 406 15.07 0.42 -15.33
C ASP A 406 15.25 1.79 -16.01
N SER A 407 14.34 2.74 -15.75
CA SER A 407 14.43 4.09 -16.31
C SER A 407 15.51 4.93 -15.64
N GLY A 408 15.74 4.75 -14.35
CA GLY A 408 16.77 5.43 -13.55
C GLY A 408 16.43 6.87 -13.17
N ALA A 409 15.63 7.57 -13.98
CA ALA A 409 15.09 8.89 -13.68
C ALA A 409 13.74 9.11 -14.35
N LEU A 410 12.82 9.75 -13.62
CA LEU A 410 11.52 10.19 -14.12
C LEU A 410 11.45 11.72 -14.06
N GLY A 411 11.28 12.36 -15.21
CA GLY A 411 11.14 13.81 -15.34
C GLY A 411 9.68 14.23 -15.49
N ILE A 412 9.22 15.17 -14.66
CA ILE A 412 7.89 15.79 -14.77
C ILE A 412 8.09 17.27 -15.09
N ALA A 413 7.62 17.72 -16.25
CA ALA A 413 7.83 19.06 -16.75
C ALA A 413 6.50 19.81 -16.94
N GLY A 414 6.48 21.09 -16.54
CA GLY A 414 5.32 21.96 -16.65
C GLY A 414 5.20 22.93 -15.47
N PRO A 415 4.17 23.79 -15.44
CA PRO A 415 3.88 24.67 -14.30
C PRO A 415 3.65 23.87 -13.01
N THR A 416 4.02 24.42 -11.86
CA THR A 416 3.83 23.77 -10.54
C THR A 416 2.38 23.32 -10.32
N SER A 417 1.41 24.16 -10.69
CA SER A 417 -0.02 23.85 -10.55
C SER A 417 -0.47 22.61 -11.33
N ALA A 418 0.21 22.27 -12.42
CA ALA A 418 -0.10 21.09 -13.23
C ALA A 418 0.72 19.86 -12.84
N THR A 419 1.89 20.05 -12.22
CA THR A 419 2.89 18.99 -11.99
C THR A 419 2.91 18.49 -10.54
N VAL A 420 2.51 19.32 -9.57
CA VAL A 420 2.51 18.95 -8.14
C VAL A 420 1.67 17.70 -7.86
N GLY A 421 0.51 17.58 -8.51
CA GLY A 421 -0.35 16.40 -8.39
C GLY A 421 0.33 15.12 -8.88
N SER A 422 1.07 15.20 -9.98
CA SER A 422 1.83 14.07 -10.53
C SER A 422 2.97 13.67 -9.60
N VAL A 423 3.76 14.63 -9.09
CA VAL A 423 4.85 14.36 -8.14
C VAL A 423 4.30 13.69 -6.87
N ASN A 424 3.24 14.26 -6.28
CA ASN A 424 2.60 13.70 -5.10
C ASN A 424 2.00 12.32 -5.37
N SER A 425 1.42 12.09 -6.55
CA SER A 425 0.91 10.77 -6.94
C SER A 425 2.01 9.70 -6.97
N VAL A 426 3.17 10.02 -7.55
CA VAL A 426 4.33 9.11 -7.54
C VAL A 426 4.79 8.83 -6.11
N LEU A 427 4.96 9.89 -5.30
CA LEU A 427 5.40 9.78 -3.91
C LEU A 427 4.44 8.94 -3.05
N ILE A 428 3.13 9.15 -3.19
CA ILE A 428 2.10 8.37 -2.49
C ILE A 428 2.18 6.90 -2.90
N GLN A 429 2.26 6.60 -4.19
CA GLN A 429 2.35 5.21 -4.66
C GLN A 429 3.60 4.50 -4.12
N ILE A 430 4.77 5.12 -4.23
CA ILE A 430 6.01 4.47 -3.77
C ILE A 430 6.03 4.31 -2.24
N THR A 431 5.56 5.29 -1.48
CA THR A 431 5.58 5.22 -0.01
C THR A 431 4.47 4.34 0.58
N ALA A 432 3.32 4.22 -0.11
CA ALA A 432 2.25 3.31 0.29
C ALA A 432 2.58 1.84 -0.05
N LEU A 433 3.30 1.57 -1.15
CA LEU A 433 3.52 0.20 -1.61
C LEU A 433 4.85 -0.41 -1.16
N HIS A 434 5.84 0.39 -0.72
CA HIS A 434 7.16 -0.08 -0.29
C HIS A 434 7.45 0.29 1.16
N SER A 435 8.05 -0.65 1.90
CA SER A 435 8.43 -0.42 3.29
C SER A 435 9.51 0.66 3.43
N PRO A 436 9.48 1.51 4.47
CA PRO A 436 10.58 2.43 4.79
C PRO A 436 11.89 1.71 5.16
N ALA A 437 11.87 0.39 5.39
CA ALA A 437 13.06 -0.44 5.56
C ALA A 437 13.75 -0.79 4.22
N GLU A 438 13.02 -0.72 3.11
CA GLU A 438 13.47 -1.14 1.77
C GLU A 438 13.60 0.06 0.82
N LEU A 439 12.84 1.12 1.05
CA LEU A 439 12.83 2.34 0.24
C LEU A 439 12.97 3.58 1.13
N VAL A 440 13.88 4.47 0.75
CA VAL A 440 14.11 5.75 1.41
C VAL A 440 13.75 6.88 0.45
N VAL A 441 13.11 7.92 0.98
CA VAL A 441 12.79 9.14 0.23
C VAL A 441 13.65 10.27 0.76
N ALA A 442 14.28 11.00 -0.17
CA ALA A 442 14.97 12.25 0.08
C ALA A 442 14.51 13.31 -0.93
N ALA A 443 14.46 14.56 -0.51
CA ALA A 443 13.98 15.67 -1.33
C ALA A 443 14.90 16.89 -1.20
N LEU A 444 15.34 17.38 -2.36
CA LEU A 444 16.05 18.63 -2.55
C LEU A 444 15.09 19.58 -3.26
N VAL A 445 14.54 20.54 -2.52
CA VAL A 445 13.49 21.43 -3.01
C VAL A 445 13.92 22.89 -2.93
N SER A 446 13.37 23.71 -3.80
CA SER A 446 13.46 25.16 -3.63
C SER A 446 12.43 25.64 -2.61
N PRO A 447 12.60 26.82 -2.00
CA PRO A 447 11.61 27.42 -1.10
C PRO A 447 10.19 27.51 -1.69
N ALA A 448 10.09 27.63 -3.03
CA ALA A 448 8.83 27.67 -3.75
C ALA A 448 8.07 26.32 -3.71
N TRP A 449 8.79 25.20 -3.61
CA TRP A 449 8.23 23.85 -3.56
C TRP A 449 8.13 23.28 -2.14
N SER A 450 8.74 23.94 -1.15
CA SER A 450 8.76 23.45 0.24
C SER A 450 7.37 23.19 0.80
N ARG A 451 6.40 24.08 0.55
CA ARG A 451 5.01 23.92 1.03
C ARG A 451 4.29 22.73 0.37
N GLU A 452 4.54 22.48 -0.91
CA GLU A 452 3.88 21.42 -1.66
C GLU A 452 4.32 20.01 -1.23
N LEU A 453 5.56 19.90 -0.75
CA LEU A 453 6.17 18.63 -0.31
C LEU A 453 6.42 18.58 1.20
N GLU A 454 5.89 19.53 1.95
CA GLU A 454 6.09 19.67 3.39
C GLU A 454 5.65 18.42 4.15
N TRP A 455 4.60 17.76 3.67
CA TRP A 455 4.04 16.54 4.25
C TRP A 455 5.05 15.38 4.31
N LEU A 456 6.09 15.36 3.47
CA LEU A 456 7.15 14.35 3.50
C LEU A 456 7.88 14.30 4.86
N LYS A 457 7.88 15.40 5.63
CA LYS A 457 8.47 15.43 6.99
C LYS A 457 7.83 14.41 7.92
N TRP A 458 6.58 14.04 7.69
CA TRP A 458 5.83 13.07 8.48
C TRP A 458 6.00 11.63 8.01
N MET A 459 6.57 11.42 6.82
CA MET A 459 6.68 10.09 6.24
C MET A 459 7.79 9.28 6.90
N PRO A 460 7.58 8.00 7.23
CA PRO A 460 8.61 7.16 7.82
C PRO A 460 9.80 6.95 6.86
N HIS A 461 9.58 7.07 5.56
CA HIS A 461 10.61 6.97 4.52
C HIS A 461 11.66 8.09 4.55
N THR A 462 11.40 9.20 5.26
CA THR A 462 12.35 10.32 5.41
C THR A 462 13.14 10.28 6.71
N SER A 463 12.87 9.30 7.58
CA SER A 463 13.54 9.16 8.88
C SER A 463 13.64 7.70 9.34
N SER A 464 13.72 6.77 8.39
CA SER A 464 13.80 5.33 8.68
C SER A 464 15.09 5.01 9.42
N PRO A 465 15.05 4.20 10.50
CA PRO A 465 16.26 3.69 11.14
C PRO A 465 17.13 2.82 10.22
N HIS A 466 16.55 2.28 9.14
CA HIS A 466 17.25 1.50 8.12
C HIS A 466 17.82 2.38 7.00
N SER A 467 17.67 3.70 7.09
CA SER A 467 18.21 4.61 6.08
C SER A 467 19.74 4.52 6.05
N PRO A 468 20.35 4.41 4.86
CA PRO A 468 21.79 4.53 4.71
C PRO A 468 22.26 6.00 4.74
N LEU A 469 21.33 6.97 4.77
CA LEU A 469 21.66 8.39 4.88
C LEU A 469 21.61 8.81 6.35
N GLU A 470 22.75 9.29 6.87
CA GLU A 470 22.87 9.78 8.26
C GLU A 470 22.52 11.27 8.42
N VAL A 471 22.18 11.94 7.32
CA VAL A 471 21.83 13.38 7.26
C VAL A 471 20.32 13.59 7.19
N SER A 472 19.85 14.83 7.26
CA SER A 472 18.43 15.14 6.97
C SER A 472 18.11 14.80 5.52
N HIS A 473 17.05 14.02 5.29
CA HIS A 473 16.61 13.64 3.95
C HIS A 473 15.88 14.77 3.23
N LEU A 474 15.45 15.80 3.95
CA LEU A 474 14.70 16.93 3.39
C LEU A 474 15.58 18.19 3.47
N ALA A 475 15.74 18.84 2.33
CA ALA A 475 16.54 20.05 2.18
C ALA A 475 15.80 21.07 1.31
N ASP A 476 15.63 22.28 1.85
CA ASP A 476 14.97 23.42 1.23
C ASP A 476 15.88 24.66 1.10
N SER A 477 17.16 24.51 1.44
CA SER A 477 18.18 25.56 1.39
C SER A 477 19.45 25.07 0.70
N ALA A 478 20.30 25.99 0.24
CA ALA A 478 21.56 25.63 -0.39
C ALA A 478 22.51 24.86 0.56
N GLY A 479 22.53 25.22 1.85
CA GLY A 479 23.37 24.58 2.86
C GLY A 479 22.93 23.15 3.15
N SER A 480 21.65 22.96 3.50
CA SER A 480 21.08 21.62 3.72
C SER A 480 21.13 20.77 2.45
N GLY A 481 20.93 21.39 1.28
CA GLY A 481 20.98 20.69 0.00
C GLY A 481 22.38 20.18 -0.35
N SER A 482 23.43 20.96 -0.09
CA SER A 482 24.81 20.53 -0.33
C SER A 482 25.21 19.35 0.56
N GLN A 483 24.78 19.36 1.83
CA GLN A 483 25.03 18.24 2.76
C GLN A 483 24.32 16.95 2.30
N LEU A 484 23.05 17.06 1.92
CA LEU A 484 22.27 15.92 1.45
C LEU A 484 22.83 15.36 0.13
N LEU A 485 23.19 16.23 -0.82
CA LEU A 485 23.81 15.80 -2.09
C LEU A 485 25.12 15.06 -1.83
N SER A 486 25.99 15.59 -0.99
CA SER A 486 27.26 14.94 -0.64
C SER A 486 27.06 13.56 -0.01
N ALA A 487 26.07 13.40 0.88
CA ALA A 487 25.73 12.11 1.47
C ALA A 487 25.22 11.09 0.42
N ILE A 488 24.39 11.55 -0.54
CA ILE A 488 23.90 10.71 -1.64
C ILE A 488 25.04 10.28 -2.56
N GLU A 489 25.95 11.19 -2.91
CA GLU A 489 27.14 10.89 -3.72
C GLU A 489 28.04 9.86 -3.04
N GLY A 490 28.29 10.03 -1.73
CA GLY A 490 29.06 9.07 -0.93
C GLY A 490 28.44 7.67 -0.95
N LEU A 491 27.11 7.58 -0.78
CA LEU A 491 26.38 6.32 -0.84
C LEU A 491 26.44 5.66 -2.24
N ILE A 492 26.38 6.45 -3.31
CA ILE A 492 26.52 5.93 -4.67
C ILE A 492 27.91 5.32 -4.87
N VAL A 493 28.97 6.02 -4.42
CA VAL A 493 30.35 5.53 -4.51
C VAL A 493 30.53 4.22 -3.73
N GLU A 494 30.01 4.15 -2.51
CA GLU A 494 30.04 2.94 -1.68
C GLU A 494 29.37 1.76 -2.38
N ARG A 495 28.17 1.97 -2.94
CA ARG A 495 27.42 0.93 -3.65
C ARG A 495 28.12 0.47 -4.93
N LEU A 496 28.78 1.38 -5.66
CA LEU A 496 29.51 1.06 -6.88
C LEU A 496 30.85 0.36 -6.62
N ALA A 497 31.40 0.45 -5.40
CA ALA A 497 32.62 -0.25 -5.03
C ALA A 497 32.42 -1.79 -4.87
N GLY A 498 31.16 -2.25 -4.77
CA GLY A 498 30.82 -3.67 -4.62
C GLY A 498 31.09 -4.49 -5.88
N LYS A 499 31.52 -5.75 -5.72
CA LYS A 499 31.70 -6.69 -6.85
C LYS A 499 30.36 -6.91 -7.58
N GLY A 500 30.34 -6.65 -8.88
CA GLY A 500 29.13 -6.80 -9.71
C GLY A 500 28.17 -5.60 -9.65
N ALA A 501 28.54 -4.51 -8.99
CA ALA A 501 27.75 -3.29 -9.01
C ALA A 501 27.79 -2.63 -10.40
N GLN A 502 26.62 -2.28 -10.91
CA GLN A 502 26.46 -1.55 -12.14
C GLN A 502 25.52 -0.38 -11.91
N ARG A 503 25.73 0.71 -12.66
CA ARG A 503 24.76 1.81 -12.69
C ARG A 503 23.45 1.29 -13.28
N ARG A 504 22.35 1.66 -12.65
CA ARG A 504 20.99 1.34 -13.09
C ARG A 504 20.40 2.54 -13.82
N GLY A 505 19.44 2.31 -14.68
CA GLY A 505 18.84 3.34 -15.51
C GLY A 505 19.25 3.29 -16.98
N ALA A 506 18.55 4.06 -17.78
CA ALA A 506 18.84 4.28 -19.19
C ALA A 506 20.09 5.14 -19.41
N MET A 507 21.26 4.52 -19.28
CA MET A 507 22.54 5.21 -19.49
C MET A 507 22.82 5.51 -20.98
N GLU A 508 22.13 4.81 -21.88
CA GLU A 508 22.18 4.99 -23.33
C GLU A 508 20.78 5.30 -23.85
N GLN A 509 20.70 6.10 -24.92
CA GLN A 509 19.42 6.55 -25.49
C GLN A 509 18.54 5.38 -25.99
N GLU A 510 19.15 4.28 -26.41
CA GLU A 510 18.44 3.04 -26.81
C GLU A 510 17.86 2.27 -25.61
N GLY A 511 18.39 2.50 -24.41
CA GLY A 511 17.89 1.91 -23.15
C GLY A 511 16.85 2.77 -22.42
N ALA A 512 16.55 3.96 -22.94
CA ALA A 512 15.51 4.83 -22.38
C ALA A 512 14.13 4.21 -22.62
N ALA A 513 13.49 3.76 -21.53
CA ALA A 513 12.09 3.36 -21.58
C ALA A 513 11.19 4.56 -21.94
N LEU A 514 10.10 4.28 -22.67
CA LEU A 514 9.03 5.21 -23.02
C LEU A 514 8.00 5.32 -21.89
#